data_AF-A0A955A3J3-F1
#
_entry.id   AF-A0A955A3J3-F1
#
_cell.length_a   1.000
_cell.length_b   1.000
_cell.length_c   1.000
_cell.angle_alpha   90.00
_cell.angle_beta   90.00
_cell.angle_gamma   90.00
#
_symmetry.space_group_name_H-M   'P 1'
#
loop_
_entity.id
_entity.type
_entity.pdbx_description
1 polymer ?
#
loop_
_entity_poly.entity_id
_entity_poly.type
_entity_poly.pdbx_seq_one_letter_code
_entity_poly.pdbx_strand_id
1 'polypeptide(L)'
;MSPIRNKSCATSTLMLGVLLALATSLPPAMAQDAADMQRQLKMLAPWVGETTILVVRVQPDSVALPKPEQLGLGLSQELQAATARYFEQGNLMLQQAKVLADGRDLFGVVGLPIGSMPSAAIFREHTTDESDTRFLAMAKFMQADGRLHGGMPMIVPRDGTALHGKPAPDRMSAVEAALRASSDFPVQLLVVPPEYVWRTFRELELQLPAEVGGGASAVLTEGVLWASIGFDPGKLKLRVVFQSKNADAAKQLAAFIPRSIASLVETVPPQVAPSAMLKVFANLPRIKVEDDRVVAEIDDSENRAAALISLVSWVEQMQSRLGGRVNVNQYKQILLAMHNYHDTHQWLPPDAEQRDKQGKPRLSWRVHLLPFLEQAELYGKFRLNEAWDSPHNRPLLEQMPDIYRSRTAQGALKPGYTTFLAPSGKGTLFGGDKPTRFQNVVDGTSNTIALVEVAPQLAVPWTAPLDYQFDPKQPLQGVAVGPDGRWMAGFADGSVQSLNRKISAEVAQWLFSMNDGKPIDRNDLEPVESSAKAE
;
A
#
# COMPACT_ATOMS: atom_id res chain seq x y z
N MET A 1 28.42 7.40 -14.64
CA MET A 1 27.36 6.37 -14.65
C MET A 1 26.13 6.98 -13.98
N SER A 2 24.98 7.02 -14.66
CA SER A 2 23.81 7.76 -14.17
C SER A 2 23.05 6.99 -13.08
N PRO A 3 22.55 7.65 -12.02
CA PRO A 3 21.76 6.98 -10.99
C PRO A 3 20.36 6.66 -11.51
N ILE A 4 19.97 5.38 -11.44
CA ILE A 4 18.64 4.90 -11.86
C ILE A 4 17.59 5.47 -10.90
N ARG A 5 16.71 6.34 -11.40
CA ARG A 5 15.66 7.00 -10.61
C ARG A 5 14.59 5.98 -10.20
N ASN A 6 14.56 5.65 -8.90
CA ASN A 6 13.67 4.64 -8.31
C ASN A 6 12.19 5.12 -8.15
N LYS A 7 11.65 5.83 -9.15
CA LYS A 7 10.32 6.49 -9.10
C LYS A 7 9.15 5.56 -9.48
N SER A 8 9.41 4.44 -10.15
CA SER A 8 8.37 3.48 -10.59
C SER A 8 7.63 2.78 -9.44
N CYS A 9 8.35 2.50 -8.34
CA CYS A 9 7.91 1.60 -7.28
C CYS A 9 6.60 2.02 -6.57
N ALA A 10 6.27 3.31 -6.53
CA ALA A 10 5.03 3.76 -5.90
C ALA A 10 3.81 3.62 -6.84
N THR A 11 4.03 3.69 -8.15
CA THR A 11 2.98 3.94 -9.14
C THR A 11 2.12 2.71 -9.43
N SER A 12 2.73 1.57 -9.77
CA SER A 12 1.99 0.32 -10.07
C SER A 12 1.19 -0.19 -8.87
N THR A 13 1.75 -0.03 -7.66
CA THR A 13 1.10 -0.33 -6.38
C THR A 13 -0.17 0.49 -6.20
N LEU A 14 -0.10 1.81 -6.38
CA LEU A 14 -1.23 2.70 -6.17
C LEU A 14 -2.33 2.47 -7.21
N MET A 15 -1.96 2.11 -8.45
CA MET A 15 -2.90 1.75 -9.52
C MET A 15 -3.76 0.55 -9.19
N LEU A 16 -3.13 -0.56 -8.81
CA LEU A 16 -3.83 -1.78 -8.45
C LEU A 16 -4.63 -1.58 -7.15
N GLY A 17 -4.06 -0.86 -6.18
CA GLY A 17 -4.71 -0.51 -4.92
C GLY A 17 -5.98 0.33 -5.09
N VAL A 18 -5.98 1.31 -6.01
CA VAL A 18 -7.18 2.10 -6.34
C VAL A 18 -8.24 1.23 -7.00
N LEU A 19 -7.92 0.45 -8.03
CA LEU A 19 -8.93 -0.41 -8.69
C LEU A 19 -9.56 -1.43 -7.74
N LEU A 20 -8.80 -1.97 -6.77
CA LEU A 20 -9.32 -2.88 -5.74
C LEU A 20 -10.14 -2.15 -4.65
N ALA A 21 -9.79 -0.92 -4.29
CA ALA A 21 -10.49 -0.16 -3.25
C ALA A 21 -11.87 0.37 -3.69
N LEU A 22 -12.14 0.39 -4.99
CA LEU A 22 -13.39 0.89 -5.59
C LEU A 22 -14.57 -0.09 -5.52
N ALA A 23 -14.35 -1.32 -5.03
CA ALA A 23 -15.32 -2.40 -5.13
C ALA A 23 -16.33 -2.44 -3.97
N THR A 24 -17.50 -1.77 -4.09
CA THR A 24 -18.62 -1.78 -3.11
C THR A 24 -20.07 -1.67 -3.72
N SER A 25 -21.20 -2.11 -3.11
CA SER A 25 -22.58 -1.71 -3.56
C SER A 25 -23.27 -2.38 -4.78
N LEU A 26 -24.36 -1.74 -5.25
CA LEU A 26 -25.57 -2.25 -5.94
C LEU A 26 -26.21 -1.12 -6.82
N PRO A 27 -27.25 -1.35 -7.68
CA PRO A 27 -27.91 -2.58 -8.19
C PRO A 27 -28.05 -2.62 -9.74
N PRO A 28 -29.05 -3.35 -10.31
CA PRO A 28 -29.02 -4.77 -10.70
C PRO A 28 -28.31 -5.05 -12.05
N ALA A 29 -28.12 -6.33 -12.37
CA ALA A 29 -27.37 -6.75 -13.56
C ALA A 29 -28.12 -6.46 -14.88
N MET A 30 -27.37 -5.97 -15.87
CA MET A 30 -27.67 -6.25 -17.28
C MET A 30 -26.81 -7.44 -17.72
N ALA A 31 -27.43 -8.41 -18.40
CA ALA A 31 -26.65 -9.38 -19.17
C ALA A 31 -25.86 -8.59 -20.22
N GLN A 32 -24.54 -8.78 -20.29
CA GLN A 32 -23.73 -8.11 -21.30
C GLN A 32 -24.19 -8.55 -22.69
N ASP A 33 -24.57 -7.58 -23.53
CA ASP A 33 -24.80 -7.83 -24.95
C ASP A 33 -23.49 -8.36 -25.57
N ALA A 34 -23.61 -9.24 -26.57
CA ALA A 34 -22.48 -9.69 -27.36
C ALA A 34 -21.71 -8.51 -28.00
N ALA A 35 -22.43 -7.41 -28.32
CA ALA A 35 -21.83 -6.15 -28.78
C ALA A 35 -20.90 -5.51 -27.73
N ASP A 36 -21.28 -5.50 -26.45
CA ASP A 36 -20.45 -4.94 -25.39
C ASP A 36 -19.27 -5.86 -25.04
N MET A 37 -19.47 -7.18 -25.04
CA MET A 37 -18.37 -8.14 -24.90
C MET A 37 -17.32 -7.94 -26.01
N GLN A 38 -17.73 -7.83 -27.28
CA GLN A 38 -16.80 -7.54 -28.38
C GLN A 38 -16.09 -6.19 -28.23
N ARG A 39 -16.79 -5.15 -27.75
CA ARG A 39 -16.20 -3.83 -27.47
C ARG A 39 -15.09 -3.93 -26.42
N GLN A 40 -15.35 -4.61 -25.31
CA GLN A 40 -14.39 -4.80 -24.23
C GLN A 40 -13.17 -5.62 -24.67
N LEU A 41 -13.38 -6.71 -25.41
CA LEU A 41 -12.28 -7.52 -25.95
C LEU A 41 -11.41 -6.69 -26.92
N LYS A 42 -12.02 -5.84 -27.76
CA LYS A 42 -11.29 -4.91 -28.63
C LYS A 42 -10.48 -3.88 -27.84
N MET A 43 -11.00 -3.38 -26.71
CA MET A 43 -10.26 -2.49 -25.81
C MET A 43 -9.10 -3.19 -25.10
N LEU A 44 -9.27 -4.45 -24.69
CA LEU A 44 -8.27 -5.25 -23.97
C LEU A 44 -7.16 -5.80 -24.86
N ALA A 45 -7.45 -6.12 -26.12
CA ALA A 45 -6.52 -6.79 -27.03
C ALA A 45 -5.11 -6.15 -27.17
N PRO A 46 -4.94 -4.80 -27.18
CA PRO A 46 -3.60 -4.18 -27.21
C PRO A 46 -2.77 -4.39 -25.93
N TRP A 47 -3.41 -4.78 -24.82
CA TRP A 47 -2.83 -4.79 -23.47
C TRP A 47 -2.64 -6.19 -22.90
N VAL A 48 -3.34 -7.19 -23.44
CA VAL A 48 -3.15 -8.60 -23.11
C VAL A 48 -1.97 -9.13 -23.94
N GLY A 49 -0.77 -9.04 -23.38
CA GLY A 49 0.45 -9.61 -23.95
C GLY A 49 0.91 -10.87 -23.23
N GLU A 50 2.03 -11.44 -23.65
CA GLU A 50 2.60 -12.67 -23.07
C GLU A 50 2.83 -12.60 -21.55
N THR A 51 3.12 -11.41 -20.99
CA THR A 51 3.38 -11.23 -19.55
C THR A 51 2.14 -10.93 -18.71
N THR A 52 0.99 -10.61 -19.31
CA THR A 52 -0.24 -10.27 -18.58
C THR A 52 -0.67 -11.41 -17.67
N ILE A 53 -0.85 -11.13 -16.37
CA ILE A 53 -1.28 -12.13 -15.37
C ILE A 53 -2.66 -11.81 -14.79
N LEU A 54 -3.01 -10.52 -14.66
CA LEU A 54 -4.26 -10.06 -14.09
C LEU A 54 -4.90 -9.02 -15.02
N VAL A 55 -6.19 -9.20 -15.28
CA VAL A 55 -7.07 -8.18 -15.84
C VAL A 55 -8.12 -7.84 -14.79
N VAL A 56 -8.35 -6.56 -14.56
CA VAL A 56 -9.37 -6.03 -13.65
C VAL A 56 -10.37 -5.25 -14.48
N ARG A 57 -11.65 -5.45 -14.23
CA ARG A 57 -12.73 -4.61 -14.75
C ARG A 57 -13.59 -4.15 -13.58
N VAL A 58 -13.88 -2.85 -13.55
CA VAL A 58 -14.81 -2.24 -12.61
C VAL A 58 -15.85 -1.48 -13.41
N GLN A 59 -17.12 -1.59 -13.02
CA GLN A 59 -18.24 -0.79 -13.55
C GLN A 59 -18.69 0.19 -12.47
N PRO A 60 -18.06 1.38 -12.30
CA PRO A 60 -18.27 2.19 -11.10
C PRO A 60 -19.73 2.56 -10.86
N ASP A 61 -20.53 2.78 -11.90
CA ASP A 61 -21.94 3.16 -11.75
C ASP A 61 -22.85 2.04 -11.23
N SER A 62 -22.49 0.77 -11.48
CA SER A 62 -23.16 -0.42 -10.93
C SER A 62 -22.70 -0.79 -9.51
N VAL A 63 -21.91 0.10 -8.90
CA VAL A 63 -21.20 -0.02 -7.61
C VAL A 63 -21.67 1.17 -6.72
N ALA A 64 -21.79 0.98 -5.40
CA ALA A 64 -22.27 1.92 -4.35
C ALA A 64 -21.65 1.51 -2.97
N LEU A 65 -22.31 1.54 -1.80
CA LEU A 65 -21.85 0.81 -0.58
C LEU A 65 -22.97 0.10 0.19
N PRO A 66 -22.71 -1.05 0.84
CA PRO A 66 -23.60 -1.55 1.89
C PRO A 66 -23.48 -0.61 3.08
N LYS A 67 -24.58 -0.32 3.78
CA LYS A 67 -24.51 0.54 4.96
C LYS A 67 -23.96 -0.24 6.17
N PRO A 68 -23.26 0.40 7.12
CA PRO A 68 -22.75 -0.28 8.31
C PRO A 68 -23.81 -1.07 9.09
N GLU A 69 -25.05 -0.58 9.14
CA GLU A 69 -26.16 -1.24 9.85
C GLU A 69 -26.67 -2.49 9.11
N GLN A 70 -26.48 -2.57 7.79
CA GLN A 70 -26.89 -3.72 6.97
C GLN A 70 -25.96 -4.94 7.14
N LEU A 71 -24.81 -4.76 7.82
CA LEU A 71 -23.84 -5.83 8.04
C LEU A 71 -24.19 -6.72 9.25
N GLY A 72 -25.13 -6.31 10.10
CA GLY A 72 -25.56 -7.10 11.27
C GLY A 72 -24.46 -7.35 12.31
N LEU A 73 -23.36 -6.61 12.26
CA LEU A 73 -22.18 -6.85 13.07
C LEU A 73 -22.36 -6.34 14.51
N GLY A 74 -22.36 -7.23 15.49
CA GLY A 74 -22.24 -6.91 16.92
C GLY A 74 -20.84 -6.43 17.31
N LEU A 75 -20.35 -5.37 16.68
CA LEU A 75 -19.03 -4.79 16.91
C LEU A 75 -18.95 -4.00 18.22
N SER A 76 -17.76 -3.95 18.82
CA SER A 76 -17.43 -2.95 19.85
C SER A 76 -17.45 -1.53 19.26
N GLN A 77 -17.69 -0.50 20.08
CA GLN A 77 -17.76 0.89 19.63
C GLN A 77 -16.51 1.36 18.84
N GLU A 78 -15.33 0.90 19.22
CA GLU A 78 -14.08 1.20 18.50
C GLU A 78 -14.07 0.60 17.10
N LEU A 79 -14.49 -0.66 16.95
CA LEU A 79 -14.55 -1.31 15.64
C LEU A 79 -15.70 -0.76 14.78
N GLN A 80 -16.81 -0.32 15.39
CA GLN A 80 -17.88 0.43 14.70
C GLN A 80 -17.34 1.75 14.13
N ALA A 81 -16.58 2.53 14.92
CA ALA A 81 -16.01 3.80 14.48
C ALA A 81 -14.94 3.63 13.38
N ALA A 82 -14.11 2.59 13.47
CA ALA A 82 -13.16 2.23 12.40
C ALA A 82 -13.90 1.82 11.12
N THR A 83 -14.93 0.99 11.24
CA THR A 83 -15.76 0.53 10.12
C THR A 83 -16.47 1.71 9.45
N ALA A 84 -17.08 2.64 10.21
CA ALA A 84 -17.76 3.81 9.67
C ALA A 84 -16.83 4.69 8.81
N ARG A 85 -15.61 4.98 9.30
CA ARG A 85 -14.59 5.74 8.54
C ARG A 85 -14.19 5.03 7.25
N TYR A 86 -14.07 3.70 7.28
CA TYR A 86 -13.81 2.91 6.08
C TYR A 86 -14.95 3.06 5.05
N PHE A 87 -16.21 2.99 5.49
CA PHE A 87 -17.37 3.20 4.61
C PHE A 87 -17.39 4.61 3.99
N GLU A 88 -17.04 5.65 4.75
CA GLU A 88 -16.92 7.01 4.21
C GLU A 88 -15.78 7.12 3.17
N GLN A 89 -14.61 6.56 3.46
CA GLN A 89 -13.46 6.60 2.55
C GLN A 89 -13.70 5.81 1.26
N GLY A 90 -14.28 4.61 1.36
CA GLY A 90 -14.69 3.81 0.21
C GLY A 90 -15.74 4.54 -0.65
N ASN A 91 -16.71 5.21 -0.03
CA ASN A 91 -17.68 6.03 -0.75
C ASN A 91 -17.03 7.19 -1.50
N LEU A 92 -16.09 7.89 -0.88
CA LEU A 92 -15.37 8.98 -1.52
C LEU A 92 -14.56 8.50 -2.73
N MET A 93 -13.84 7.38 -2.60
CA MET A 93 -13.09 6.77 -3.71
C MET A 93 -14.05 6.37 -4.83
N LEU A 94 -15.17 5.72 -4.51
CA LEU A 94 -16.16 5.31 -5.49
C LEU A 94 -16.78 6.48 -6.25
N GLN A 95 -17.17 7.56 -5.55
CA GLN A 95 -17.68 8.77 -6.20
C GLN A 95 -16.64 9.37 -7.16
N GLN A 96 -15.36 9.39 -6.76
CA GLN A 96 -14.28 9.80 -7.66
C GLN A 96 -14.17 8.88 -8.88
N ALA A 97 -14.26 7.56 -8.72
CA ALA A 97 -14.24 6.64 -9.84
C ALA A 97 -15.43 6.81 -10.79
N LYS A 98 -16.65 7.04 -10.29
CA LYS A 98 -17.81 7.38 -11.14
C LYS A 98 -17.53 8.61 -12.01
N VAL A 99 -17.02 9.68 -11.40
CA VAL A 99 -16.66 10.92 -12.10
C VAL A 99 -15.52 10.73 -13.12
N LEU A 100 -14.55 9.87 -12.81
CA LEU A 100 -13.41 9.57 -13.70
C LEU A 100 -13.78 8.59 -14.82
N ALA A 101 -14.76 7.72 -14.58
CA ALA A 101 -15.22 6.69 -15.48
C ALA A 101 -16.28 7.19 -16.46
N ASP A 102 -17.13 8.13 -16.04
CA ASP A 102 -18.03 8.89 -16.91
C ASP A 102 -18.96 7.98 -17.74
N GLY A 103 -19.61 7.02 -17.07
CA GLY A 103 -20.49 6.03 -17.70
C GLY A 103 -19.76 4.92 -18.46
N ARG A 104 -18.45 4.72 -18.24
CA ARG A 104 -17.65 3.63 -18.83
C ARG A 104 -17.12 2.65 -17.80
N ASP A 105 -16.76 1.47 -18.29
CA ASP A 105 -16.00 0.50 -17.52
C ASP A 105 -14.55 0.98 -17.37
N LEU A 106 -14.00 0.86 -16.17
CA LEU A 106 -12.57 1.02 -15.90
C LEU A 106 -11.87 -0.32 -16.04
N PHE A 107 -10.85 -0.38 -16.89
CA PHE A 107 -9.99 -1.55 -17.06
C PHE A 107 -8.64 -1.33 -16.42
N GLY A 108 -8.17 -2.34 -15.69
CA GLY A 108 -6.80 -2.48 -15.23
C GLY A 108 -6.15 -3.71 -15.88
N VAL A 109 -4.89 -3.61 -16.27
CA VAL A 109 -4.12 -4.77 -16.74
C VAL A 109 -2.78 -4.77 -16.03
N VAL A 110 -2.39 -5.92 -15.48
CA VAL A 110 -1.13 -6.10 -14.75
C VAL A 110 -0.35 -7.28 -15.36
N GLY A 111 0.91 -7.03 -15.69
CA GLY A 111 1.86 -8.02 -16.18
C GLY A 111 2.84 -8.49 -15.11
N LEU A 112 3.41 -9.68 -15.32
CA LEU A 112 4.52 -10.18 -14.52
C LEU A 112 5.72 -9.22 -14.57
N PRO A 113 6.44 -9.06 -13.45
CA PRO A 113 7.61 -8.20 -13.38
C PRO A 113 8.75 -8.73 -14.26
N ILE A 114 9.10 -7.98 -15.31
CA ILE A 114 10.38 -8.15 -16.05
C ILE A 114 11.52 -7.39 -15.33
N GLY A 115 11.20 -6.67 -14.24
CA GLY A 115 12.14 -5.92 -13.41
C GLY A 115 11.73 -5.93 -11.93
N SER A 116 12.01 -4.87 -11.19
CA SER A 116 11.71 -4.82 -9.74
C SER A 116 10.23 -4.65 -9.37
N MET A 117 9.33 -4.45 -10.35
CA MET A 117 7.91 -4.18 -10.16
C MET A 117 7.07 -4.76 -11.33
N PRO A 118 5.80 -5.12 -11.09
CA PRO A 118 4.86 -5.48 -12.17
C PRO A 118 4.49 -4.24 -13.00
N SER A 119 4.41 -4.41 -14.32
CA SER A 119 3.88 -3.39 -15.23
C SER A 119 2.36 -3.33 -15.10
N ALA A 120 1.81 -2.13 -14.92
CA ALA A 120 0.36 -1.93 -14.79
C ALA A 120 -0.13 -0.85 -15.76
N ALA A 121 -1.39 -0.91 -16.17
CA ALA A 121 -2.07 0.15 -16.90
C ALA A 121 -3.52 0.25 -16.42
N ILE A 122 -4.04 1.48 -16.33
CA ILE A 122 -5.48 1.74 -16.13
C ILE A 122 -5.98 2.54 -17.34
N PHE A 123 -7.09 2.13 -17.94
CA PHE A 123 -7.69 2.81 -19.09
C PHE A 123 -9.21 2.65 -19.11
N ARG A 124 -9.87 3.49 -19.93
CA ARG A 124 -11.31 3.38 -20.24
C ARG A 124 -11.57 3.73 -21.70
N GLU A 125 -12.81 3.54 -22.15
CA GLU A 125 -13.24 4.04 -23.46
C GLU A 125 -13.25 5.58 -23.43
N HIS A 126 -12.94 6.22 -24.55
CA HIS A 126 -13.12 7.67 -24.72
C HIS A 126 -14.59 8.07 -24.49
N THR A 127 -14.81 9.25 -23.91
CA THR A 127 -16.16 9.84 -23.77
C THR A 127 -16.20 11.25 -24.34
N THR A 128 -15.42 12.17 -23.76
CA THR A 128 -15.25 13.56 -24.18
C THR A 128 -13.86 14.04 -23.80
N ASP A 129 -13.28 14.99 -24.54
CA ASP A 129 -11.94 15.53 -24.26
C ASP A 129 -11.81 16.10 -22.84
N GLU A 130 -12.88 16.70 -22.31
CA GLU A 130 -12.93 17.24 -20.95
C GLU A 130 -12.85 16.13 -19.89
N SER A 131 -13.63 15.06 -20.09
CA SER A 131 -13.64 13.91 -19.20
C SER A 131 -12.33 13.10 -19.26
N ASP A 132 -11.79 12.93 -20.46
CA ASP A 132 -10.49 12.30 -20.68
C ASP A 132 -9.38 13.15 -20.04
N THR A 133 -9.47 14.48 -20.11
CA THR A 133 -8.56 15.38 -19.38
C THR A 133 -8.67 15.19 -17.86
N ARG A 134 -9.88 15.06 -17.30
CA ARG A 134 -10.08 14.73 -15.87
C ARG A 134 -9.45 13.39 -15.49
N PHE A 135 -9.67 12.35 -16.30
CA PHE A 135 -9.09 11.02 -16.09
C PHE A 135 -7.56 11.06 -16.12
N LEU A 136 -6.98 11.69 -17.16
CA LEU A 136 -5.53 11.81 -17.31
C LEU A 136 -4.89 12.72 -16.23
N ALA A 137 -5.62 13.67 -15.67
CA ALA A 137 -5.14 14.48 -14.54
C ALA A 137 -4.90 13.62 -13.28
N MET A 138 -5.63 12.53 -13.09
CA MET A 138 -5.41 11.57 -11.99
C MET A 138 -3.99 10.99 -12.02
N ALA A 139 -3.37 10.88 -13.19
CA ALA A 139 -1.98 10.42 -13.33
C ALA A 139 -1.00 11.17 -12.42
N LYS A 140 -1.18 12.49 -12.26
CA LYS A 140 -0.30 13.31 -11.41
C LYS A 140 -0.36 12.89 -9.96
N PHE A 141 -1.56 12.69 -9.42
CA PHE A 141 -1.80 12.21 -8.06
C PHE A 141 -1.25 10.79 -7.85
N MET A 142 -1.37 9.94 -8.88
CA MET A 142 -0.87 8.56 -8.83
C MET A 142 0.65 8.42 -8.99
N GLN A 143 1.39 9.54 -9.14
CA GLN A 143 2.81 9.55 -9.50
C GLN A 143 3.08 8.76 -10.80
N ALA A 144 2.12 8.86 -11.73
CA ALA A 144 2.02 8.18 -13.01
C ALA A 144 2.14 9.16 -14.18
N ASP A 145 2.13 8.61 -15.40
CA ASP A 145 1.96 9.36 -16.64
C ASP A 145 0.61 9.03 -17.30
N GLY A 146 -0.09 10.08 -17.72
CA GLY A 146 -1.32 9.99 -18.49
C GLY A 146 -1.01 10.15 -19.98
N ARG A 147 -1.55 9.27 -20.84
CA ARG A 147 -1.39 9.33 -22.29
C ARG A 147 -2.62 8.78 -23.01
N LEU A 148 -2.82 9.22 -24.26
CA LEU A 148 -3.78 8.61 -25.18
C LEU A 148 -3.13 7.44 -25.92
N HIS A 149 -3.87 6.35 -26.13
CA HIS A 149 -3.47 5.25 -27.00
C HIS A 149 -4.65 4.81 -27.87
N GLY A 150 -4.55 4.98 -29.19
CA GLY A 150 -5.66 4.70 -30.11
C GLY A 150 -6.92 5.53 -29.82
N GLY A 151 -6.76 6.73 -29.23
CA GLY A 151 -7.85 7.58 -28.76
C GLY A 151 -8.34 7.27 -27.33
N MET A 152 -7.95 6.14 -26.72
CA MET A 152 -8.36 5.82 -25.35
C MET A 152 -7.45 6.52 -24.31
N PRO A 153 -8.02 7.13 -23.26
CA PRO A 153 -7.24 7.68 -22.16
C PRO A 153 -6.71 6.56 -21.24
N MET A 154 -5.42 6.64 -20.92
CA MET A 154 -4.71 5.63 -20.14
C MET A 154 -3.72 6.27 -19.14
N ILE A 155 -3.61 5.67 -17.96
CA ILE A 155 -2.64 5.98 -16.91
C ILE A 155 -1.65 4.81 -16.78
N VAL A 156 -0.35 5.11 -16.75
CA VAL A 156 0.75 4.11 -16.68
C VAL A 156 1.92 4.53 -15.75
N PRO A 157 2.78 3.59 -15.32
CA PRO A 157 4.06 3.88 -14.67
C PRO A 157 4.96 4.85 -15.45
N ARG A 158 5.62 5.76 -14.70
CA ARG A 158 6.48 6.85 -15.23
C ARG A 158 7.83 6.42 -15.79
N ASP A 159 8.29 5.22 -15.43
CA ASP A 159 9.55 4.67 -15.94
C ASP A 159 9.44 4.17 -17.38
N GLY A 160 8.24 4.26 -17.97
CA GLY A 160 7.99 3.76 -19.31
C GLY A 160 7.87 2.24 -19.36
N THR A 161 7.76 1.52 -18.23
CA THR A 161 7.29 0.12 -18.24
C THR A 161 5.82 0.08 -18.63
N ALA A 162 5.57 0.31 -19.92
CA ALA A 162 4.39 -0.15 -20.59
C ALA A 162 4.24 -1.66 -20.36
N LEU A 163 3.08 -2.20 -20.69
CA LEU A 163 2.89 -3.64 -20.83
C LEU A 163 3.78 -4.12 -22.00
N HIS A 164 5.05 -4.40 -21.70
CA HIS A 164 6.05 -4.87 -22.65
C HIS A 164 5.80 -6.35 -22.94
N GLY A 165 4.78 -6.58 -23.74
CA GLY A 165 4.53 -7.83 -24.43
C GLY A 165 4.03 -7.50 -25.83
N LYS A 166 4.35 -8.34 -26.81
CA LYS A 166 3.53 -8.36 -28.02
C LYS A 166 2.10 -8.74 -27.59
N PRO A 167 1.04 -8.12 -28.14
CA PRO A 167 -0.31 -8.63 -27.99
C PRO A 167 -0.33 -10.12 -28.30
N ALA A 168 -1.03 -10.90 -27.46
CA ALA A 168 -1.07 -12.35 -27.54
C ALA A 168 -2.52 -12.80 -27.83
N PRO A 169 -2.94 -12.86 -29.11
CA PRO A 169 -4.35 -13.05 -29.49
C PRO A 169 -4.91 -14.41 -29.07
N ASP A 170 -4.05 -15.42 -28.98
CA ASP A 170 -4.33 -16.74 -28.41
C ASP A 170 -4.88 -16.65 -26.98
N ARG A 171 -4.33 -15.74 -26.17
CA ARG A 171 -4.74 -15.52 -24.77
C ARG A 171 -6.07 -14.78 -24.62
N MET A 172 -6.54 -14.08 -25.66
CA MET A 172 -7.83 -13.39 -25.62
C MET A 172 -9.01 -14.35 -25.45
N SER A 173 -8.88 -15.60 -25.91
CA SER A 173 -9.88 -16.65 -25.70
C SER A 173 -10.12 -16.96 -24.21
N ALA A 174 -9.04 -17.02 -23.42
CA ALA A 174 -9.10 -17.20 -21.97
C ALA A 174 -9.65 -15.95 -21.26
N VAL A 175 -9.29 -14.75 -21.72
CA VAL A 175 -9.85 -13.49 -21.19
C VAL A 175 -11.36 -13.38 -21.44
N GLU A 176 -11.81 -13.73 -22.65
CA GLU A 176 -13.24 -13.78 -23.02
C GLU A 176 -14.02 -14.81 -22.18
N ALA A 177 -13.48 -16.00 -21.99
CA ALA A 177 -14.08 -17.03 -21.15
C ALA A 177 -14.16 -16.60 -19.68
N ALA A 178 -13.11 -15.97 -19.15
CA ALA A 178 -13.06 -15.46 -17.79
C ALA A 178 -14.03 -14.27 -17.57
N LEU A 179 -14.12 -13.31 -18.51
CA LEU A 179 -15.10 -12.21 -18.47
C LEU A 179 -16.54 -12.74 -18.43
N ARG A 180 -16.86 -13.75 -19.25
CA ARG A 180 -18.19 -14.40 -19.27
C ARG A 180 -18.51 -15.14 -17.98
N ALA A 181 -17.55 -15.80 -17.35
CA ALA A 181 -17.78 -16.58 -16.13
C ALA A 181 -18.29 -15.74 -14.94
N SER A 182 -18.06 -14.43 -14.99
CA SER A 182 -18.48 -13.45 -13.98
C SER A 182 -19.31 -12.29 -14.55
N SER A 183 -19.88 -12.39 -15.76
CA SER A 183 -20.47 -11.23 -16.48
C SER A 183 -21.62 -10.52 -15.74
N ASP A 184 -22.24 -11.21 -14.79
CA ASP A 184 -23.29 -10.72 -13.89
C ASP A 184 -22.78 -9.87 -12.70
N PHE A 185 -21.45 -9.74 -12.54
CA PHE A 185 -20.80 -8.99 -11.47
C PHE A 185 -20.22 -7.64 -11.95
N PRO A 186 -20.40 -6.55 -11.18
CA PRO A 186 -19.92 -5.22 -11.55
C PRO A 186 -18.42 -5.02 -11.30
N VAL A 187 -17.78 -5.93 -10.55
CA VAL A 187 -16.33 -6.00 -10.37
C VAL A 187 -15.87 -7.40 -10.77
N GLN A 188 -14.84 -7.46 -11.61
CA GLN A 188 -14.28 -8.71 -12.13
C GLN A 188 -12.76 -8.67 -12.05
N LEU A 189 -12.16 -9.70 -11.44
CA LEU A 189 -10.72 -9.97 -11.45
C LEU A 189 -10.46 -11.27 -12.21
N LEU A 190 -9.76 -11.17 -13.34
CA LEU A 190 -9.43 -12.29 -14.22
C LEU A 190 -7.95 -12.63 -14.07
N VAL A 191 -7.64 -13.80 -13.54
CA VAL A 191 -6.27 -14.32 -13.49
C VAL A 191 -6.06 -15.17 -14.72
N VAL A 192 -5.16 -14.75 -15.60
CA VAL A 192 -4.77 -15.51 -16.80
C VAL A 192 -3.27 -15.74 -16.69
N PRO A 193 -2.81 -16.87 -16.15
CA PRO A 193 -1.39 -17.16 -16.01
C PRO A 193 -0.68 -17.17 -17.37
N PRO A 194 0.55 -16.63 -17.48
CA PRO A 194 1.36 -16.79 -18.68
C PRO A 194 1.78 -18.24 -18.92
N GLU A 195 1.58 -18.72 -20.15
CA GLU A 195 1.82 -20.12 -20.50
C GLU A 195 3.28 -20.54 -20.30
N TYR A 196 4.24 -19.62 -20.49
CA TYR A 196 5.66 -19.90 -20.21
C TYR A 196 5.94 -20.19 -18.73
N VAL A 197 5.17 -19.62 -17.79
CA VAL A 197 5.31 -19.91 -16.37
C VAL A 197 4.80 -21.31 -16.08
N TRP A 198 3.58 -21.66 -16.51
CA TRP A 198 3.06 -23.02 -16.32
C TRP A 198 3.87 -24.08 -17.06
N ARG A 199 4.40 -23.77 -18.24
CA ARG A 199 5.37 -24.62 -18.93
C ARG A 199 6.62 -24.85 -18.08
N THR A 200 7.21 -23.80 -17.51
CA THR A 200 8.39 -23.91 -16.63
C THR A 200 8.11 -24.79 -15.40
N PHE A 201 6.95 -24.61 -14.74
CA PHE A 201 6.56 -25.44 -13.59
C PHE A 201 6.40 -26.92 -13.95
N ARG A 202 5.82 -27.22 -15.13
CA ARG A 202 5.65 -28.59 -15.63
C ARG A 202 6.97 -29.23 -16.09
N GLU A 203 7.82 -28.50 -16.81
CA GLU A 203 9.12 -28.99 -17.29
C GLU A 203 10.13 -29.23 -16.16
N LEU A 204 10.04 -28.49 -15.05
CA LEU A 204 10.87 -28.67 -13.86
C LEU A 204 10.25 -29.60 -12.81
N GLU A 205 9.07 -30.17 -13.07
CA GLU A 205 8.30 -31.05 -12.16
C GLU A 205 8.22 -30.55 -10.71
N LEU A 206 8.12 -29.23 -10.52
CA LEU A 206 8.23 -28.62 -9.20
C LEU A 206 7.15 -29.13 -8.25
N GLN A 207 7.56 -29.51 -7.04
CA GLN A 207 6.62 -29.72 -5.93
C GLN A 207 6.22 -28.35 -5.36
N LEU A 208 4.96 -28.23 -4.98
CA LEU A 208 4.46 -27.07 -4.25
C LEU A 208 5.00 -27.09 -2.81
N PRO A 209 5.39 -25.93 -2.26
CA PRO A 209 5.76 -25.82 -0.85
C PRO A 209 4.63 -26.26 0.09
N ALA A 210 4.98 -26.75 1.28
CA ALA A 210 4.02 -27.24 2.27
C ALA A 210 3.07 -26.11 2.74
N GLU A 211 3.59 -24.88 2.79
CA GLU A 211 2.90 -23.65 3.17
C GLU A 211 1.71 -23.30 2.27
N VAL A 212 1.67 -23.84 1.04
CA VAL A 212 0.57 -23.67 0.08
C VAL A 212 -0.19 -24.97 -0.19
N GLY A 213 -0.07 -25.97 0.69
CA GLY A 213 -0.81 -27.24 0.63
C GLY A 213 -0.01 -28.44 0.11
N GLY A 214 1.22 -28.25 -0.38
CA GLY A 214 2.14 -29.31 -0.79
C GLY A 214 1.75 -30.12 -2.04
N GLY A 215 2.63 -31.03 -2.46
CA GLY A 215 2.38 -31.99 -3.55
C GLY A 215 2.66 -31.45 -4.96
N ALA A 216 2.24 -32.20 -5.98
CA ALA A 216 2.64 -31.92 -7.36
C ALA A 216 2.02 -30.64 -7.93
N SER A 217 2.83 -29.76 -8.53
CA SER A 217 2.35 -28.52 -9.19
C SER A 217 1.42 -28.74 -10.40
N ALA A 218 1.29 -29.99 -10.87
CA ALA A 218 0.25 -30.41 -11.81
C ALA A 218 -1.16 -29.93 -11.39
N VAL A 219 -1.47 -29.95 -10.09
CA VAL A 219 -2.78 -29.53 -9.57
C VAL A 219 -3.11 -28.06 -9.84
N LEU A 220 -2.09 -27.19 -9.96
CA LEU A 220 -2.25 -25.78 -10.35
C LEU A 220 -2.07 -25.58 -11.86
N THR A 221 -1.06 -26.19 -12.47
CA THR A 221 -0.70 -26.00 -13.88
C THR A 221 -1.67 -26.67 -14.87
N GLU A 222 -2.45 -27.66 -14.43
CA GLU A 222 -3.58 -28.23 -15.17
C GLU A 222 -4.94 -27.81 -14.60
N GLY A 223 -4.99 -27.45 -13.31
CA GLY A 223 -6.21 -26.99 -12.64
C GLY A 223 -6.61 -25.56 -12.99
N VAL A 224 -5.64 -24.66 -13.25
CA VAL A 224 -5.88 -23.21 -13.43
C VAL A 224 -5.31 -22.73 -14.77
N LEU A 225 -6.05 -22.96 -15.85
CA LEU A 225 -5.79 -22.35 -17.16
C LEU A 225 -6.15 -20.86 -17.15
N TRP A 226 -7.26 -20.52 -16.50
CA TRP A 226 -7.61 -19.17 -16.06
C TRP A 226 -8.49 -19.24 -14.82
N ALA A 227 -8.59 -18.13 -14.10
CA ALA A 227 -9.56 -17.94 -13.03
C ALA A 227 -10.32 -16.61 -13.23
N SER A 228 -11.57 -16.58 -12.79
CA SER A 228 -12.41 -15.39 -12.78
C SER A 228 -13.03 -15.22 -11.39
N ILE A 229 -12.92 -14.02 -10.84
CA ILE A 229 -13.43 -13.63 -9.54
C ILE A 229 -14.42 -12.50 -9.77
N GLY A 230 -15.71 -12.82 -9.74
CA GLY A 230 -16.81 -11.87 -9.80
C GLY A 230 -17.21 -11.44 -8.39
N PHE A 231 -17.34 -10.13 -8.16
CA PHE A 231 -17.70 -9.58 -6.86
C PHE A 231 -18.81 -8.53 -6.98
N ASP A 232 -19.91 -8.76 -6.26
CA ASP A 232 -21.00 -7.80 -6.05
C ASP A 232 -21.03 -7.48 -4.56
N PRO A 233 -20.27 -6.48 -4.13
CA PRO A 233 -20.16 -6.07 -2.74
C PRO A 233 -21.37 -5.29 -2.21
N GLY A 234 -22.47 -5.23 -2.94
CA GLY A 234 -23.75 -4.78 -2.40
C GLY A 234 -24.68 -5.91 -2.07
N LYS A 235 -24.75 -6.91 -2.96
CA LYS A 235 -25.38 -8.19 -2.68
C LYS A 235 -24.57 -9.03 -1.70
N LEU A 236 -23.30 -8.64 -1.45
CA LEU A 236 -22.31 -9.40 -0.70
C LEU A 236 -22.05 -10.78 -1.31
N LYS A 237 -22.12 -10.84 -2.64
CA LYS A 237 -21.93 -12.05 -3.43
C LYS A 237 -20.52 -12.07 -4.02
N LEU A 238 -19.87 -13.22 -3.91
CA LEU A 238 -18.60 -13.53 -4.56
C LEU A 238 -18.79 -14.82 -5.36
N ARG A 239 -18.39 -14.83 -6.64
CA ARG A 239 -18.17 -16.07 -7.40
C ARG A 239 -16.69 -16.18 -7.76
N VAL A 240 -16.12 -17.35 -7.53
CA VAL A 240 -14.80 -17.73 -8.05
C VAL A 240 -15.00 -18.90 -9.00
N VAL A 241 -14.50 -18.77 -10.23
CA VAL A 241 -14.50 -19.81 -11.25
C VAL A 241 -13.07 -20.08 -11.68
N PHE A 242 -12.62 -21.33 -11.60
CA PHE A 242 -11.37 -21.79 -12.22
C PHE A 242 -11.71 -22.66 -13.42
N GLN A 243 -11.02 -22.45 -14.54
CA GLN A 243 -11.05 -23.35 -15.69
C GLN A 243 -9.87 -24.30 -15.60
N SER A 244 -10.16 -25.59 -15.54
CA SER A 244 -9.17 -26.66 -15.61
C SER A 244 -9.07 -27.23 -17.02
N LYS A 245 -8.02 -28.01 -17.26
CA LYS A 245 -7.73 -28.72 -18.52
C LYS A 245 -8.77 -29.78 -18.88
N ASN A 246 -9.40 -30.38 -17.89
CA ASN A 246 -10.47 -31.38 -18.01
C ASN A 246 -11.14 -31.59 -16.64
N ALA A 247 -12.20 -32.42 -16.61
CA ALA A 247 -12.96 -32.72 -15.40
C ALA A 247 -12.15 -33.39 -14.26
N ASP A 248 -11.09 -34.15 -14.57
CA ASP A 248 -10.28 -34.79 -13.54
C ASP A 248 -9.28 -33.82 -12.90
N ALA A 249 -8.70 -32.90 -13.69
CA ALA A 249 -7.95 -31.77 -13.18
C ALA A 249 -8.83 -30.85 -12.32
N ALA A 250 -10.09 -30.62 -12.70
CA ALA A 250 -11.05 -29.86 -11.90
C ALA A 250 -11.36 -30.53 -10.56
N LYS A 251 -11.58 -31.86 -10.53
CA LYS A 251 -11.73 -32.63 -9.27
C LYS A 251 -10.50 -32.53 -8.38
N GLN A 252 -9.30 -32.66 -8.95
CA GLN A 252 -8.05 -32.55 -8.20
C GLN A 252 -7.86 -31.15 -7.59
N LEU A 253 -8.13 -30.10 -8.38
CA LEU A 253 -8.08 -28.72 -7.89
C LEU A 253 -9.13 -28.45 -6.80
N ALA A 254 -10.38 -28.92 -6.98
CA ALA A 254 -11.43 -28.78 -5.98
C ALA A 254 -11.08 -29.48 -4.66
N ALA A 255 -10.38 -30.61 -4.70
CA ALA A 255 -9.85 -31.31 -3.53
C ALA A 255 -8.54 -30.69 -2.97
N PHE A 256 -7.92 -29.77 -3.68
CA PHE A 256 -6.67 -29.08 -3.27
C PHE A 256 -6.93 -27.72 -2.63
N ILE A 257 -7.89 -26.95 -3.14
CA ILE A 257 -8.22 -25.60 -2.65
C ILE A 257 -8.46 -25.57 -1.12
N PRO A 258 -9.30 -26.44 -0.50
CA PRO A 258 -9.50 -26.41 0.95
C PRO A 258 -8.24 -26.71 1.76
N ARG A 259 -7.36 -27.59 1.26
CA ARG A 259 -6.08 -27.94 1.91
C ARG A 259 -5.10 -26.77 1.84
N SER A 260 -4.99 -26.15 0.67
CA SER A 260 -4.15 -24.96 0.46
C SER A 260 -4.59 -23.79 1.35
N ILE A 261 -5.91 -23.59 1.45
CA ILE A 261 -6.51 -22.60 2.34
C ILE A 261 -6.17 -22.93 3.80
N ALA A 262 -6.31 -24.18 4.25
CA ALA A 262 -5.95 -24.56 5.61
C ALA A 262 -4.46 -24.32 5.92
N SER A 263 -3.54 -24.71 5.02
CA SER A 263 -2.10 -24.45 5.18
C SER A 263 -1.76 -22.95 5.20
N LEU A 264 -2.44 -22.14 4.38
CA LEU A 264 -2.33 -20.67 4.43
C LEU A 264 -2.90 -20.10 5.73
N VAL A 265 -4.00 -20.65 6.25
CA VAL A 265 -4.62 -20.26 7.53
C VAL A 265 -3.67 -20.54 8.70
N GLU A 266 -2.95 -21.67 8.68
CA GLU A 266 -1.99 -22.06 9.72
C GLU A 266 -0.66 -21.28 9.65
N THR A 267 -0.23 -20.87 8.45
CA THR A 267 1.04 -20.13 8.24
C THR A 267 0.89 -18.61 8.34
N VAL A 268 -0.32 -18.06 8.26
CA VAL A 268 -0.58 -16.63 8.45
C VAL A 268 -0.72 -16.30 9.95
N PRO A 269 0.12 -15.42 10.53
CA PRO A 269 0.01 -15.05 11.93
C PRO A 269 -1.38 -14.45 12.27
N PRO A 270 -1.93 -14.66 13.49
CA PRO A 270 -3.24 -14.10 13.89
C PRO A 270 -3.34 -12.56 13.85
N GLN A 271 -2.20 -11.89 13.72
CA GLN A 271 -2.06 -10.44 13.59
C GLN A 271 -2.20 -9.96 12.13
N VAL A 272 -2.07 -10.89 11.18
CA VAL A 272 -2.07 -10.67 9.72
C VAL A 272 -3.40 -11.13 9.09
N ALA A 273 -4.12 -12.07 9.71
CA ALA A 273 -5.48 -12.39 9.31
C ALA A 273 -6.40 -12.31 10.53
N PRO A 274 -7.44 -11.44 10.54
CA PRO A 274 -8.49 -11.53 11.53
C PRO A 274 -9.05 -12.96 11.56
N SER A 275 -9.37 -13.50 12.74
CA SER A 275 -9.95 -14.86 12.85
C SER A 275 -11.25 -15.03 12.03
N ALA A 276 -11.93 -13.91 11.72
CA ALA A 276 -13.02 -13.81 10.77
C ALA A 276 -12.61 -14.19 9.31
N MET A 277 -11.45 -13.73 8.83
CA MET A 277 -10.90 -14.10 7.51
C MET A 277 -10.67 -15.60 7.41
N LEU A 278 -10.00 -16.16 8.43
CA LEU A 278 -9.66 -17.58 8.48
C LEU A 278 -10.92 -18.44 8.46
N LYS A 279 -11.97 -18.03 9.19
CA LYS A 279 -13.29 -18.68 9.17
C LYS A 279 -14.02 -18.58 7.83
N VAL A 280 -13.94 -17.44 7.13
CA VAL A 280 -14.59 -17.26 5.81
C VAL A 280 -13.99 -18.20 4.78
N PHE A 281 -12.66 -18.28 4.70
CA PHE A 281 -11.99 -19.17 3.75
C PHE A 281 -12.13 -20.65 4.17
N ALA A 282 -12.08 -20.98 5.46
CA ALA A 282 -12.33 -22.34 5.95
C ALA A 282 -13.78 -22.82 5.71
N ASN A 283 -14.76 -21.90 5.72
CA ASN A 283 -16.17 -22.20 5.52
C ASN A 283 -16.69 -21.85 4.09
N LEU A 284 -15.81 -21.72 3.09
CA LEU A 284 -16.17 -21.43 1.70
C LEU A 284 -17.28 -22.39 1.21
N PRO A 285 -18.54 -21.94 1.06
CA PRO A 285 -19.65 -22.87 0.92
C PRO A 285 -19.63 -23.55 -0.46
N ARG A 286 -19.48 -24.89 -0.45
CA ARG A 286 -19.68 -25.77 -1.61
C ARG A 286 -18.89 -25.35 -2.85
N ILE A 287 -17.58 -25.61 -2.83
CA ILE A 287 -16.82 -25.82 -4.07
C ILE A 287 -17.52 -26.93 -4.87
N LYS A 288 -17.96 -26.60 -6.08
CA LYS A 288 -18.55 -27.52 -7.06
C LYS A 288 -17.55 -27.77 -8.18
N VAL A 289 -17.66 -28.95 -8.79
CA VAL A 289 -17.07 -29.22 -10.10
C VAL A 289 -18.21 -29.22 -11.11
N GLU A 290 -18.11 -28.35 -12.11
CA GLU A 290 -19.06 -28.20 -13.20
C GLU A 290 -18.30 -28.49 -14.50
N ASP A 291 -18.44 -29.71 -15.01
CA ASP A 291 -17.61 -30.28 -16.09
C ASP A 291 -16.10 -30.14 -15.83
N ASP A 292 -15.40 -29.27 -16.57
CA ASP A 292 -13.98 -28.97 -16.45
C ASP A 292 -13.68 -27.69 -15.65
N ARG A 293 -14.68 -27.18 -14.91
CA ARG A 293 -14.56 -25.98 -14.06
C ARG A 293 -14.71 -26.30 -12.59
N VAL A 294 -14.07 -25.48 -11.77
CA VAL A 294 -14.28 -25.43 -10.32
C VAL A 294 -14.97 -24.12 -9.98
N VAL A 295 -16.17 -24.18 -9.41
CA VAL A 295 -17.01 -23.02 -9.07
C VAL A 295 -17.22 -22.96 -7.56
N ALA A 296 -16.96 -21.81 -6.96
CA ALA A 296 -17.28 -21.51 -5.58
C ALA A 296 -18.09 -20.21 -5.50
N GLU A 297 -19.20 -20.21 -4.74
CA GLU A 297 -20.04 -19.04 -4.54
C GLU A 297 -20.24 -18.78 -3.04
N ILE A 298 -20.07 -17.52 -2.64
CA ILE A 298 -20.42 -17.05 -1.30
C ILE A 298 -21.69 -16.21 -1.44
N ASP A 299 -22.79 -16.72 -0.86
CA ASP A 299 -24.10 -16.06 -0.82
C ASP A 299 -24.74 -16.10 0.59
N ASP A 300 -24.08 -16.75 1.56
CA ASP A 300 -24.64 -17.04 2.88
C ASP A 300 -24.58 -15.84 3.85
N SER A 301 -25.74 -15.50 4.44
CA SER A 301 -25.98 -14.41 5.39
C SER A 301 -25.09 -14.41 6.62
N GLU A 302 -24.72 -15.56 7.18
CA GLU A 302 -24.04 -15.60 8.49
C GLU A 302 -22.56 -15.21 8.39
N ASN A 303 -21.92 -15.42 7.24
CA ASN A 303 -20.49 -15.16 7.04
C ASN A 303 -20.19 -13.86 6.24
N ARG A 304 -21.22 -13.15 5.73
CA ARG A 304 -21.05 -12.00 4.79
C ARG A 304 -20.15 -10.89 5.33
N ALA A 305 -20.36 -10.50 6.57
CA ALA A 305 -19.69 -9.35 7.15
C ALA A 305 -18.24 -9.66 7.57
N ALA A 306 -17.97 -10.91 7.97
CA ALA A 306 -16.61 -11.43 8.14
C ALA A 306 -15.86 -11.44 6.80
N ALA A 307 -16.52 -11.84 5.71
CA ALA A 307 -15.92 -11.87 4.37
C ALA A 307 -15.53 -10.48 3.89
N LEU A 308 -16.44 -9.50 4.02
CA LEU A 308 -16.14 -8.09 3.73
C LEU A 308 -14.96 -7.56 4.54
N ILE A 309 -15.02 -7.64 5.88
CA ILE A 309 -13.94 -7.15 6.75
C ILE A 309 -12.61 -7.79 6.35
N SER A 310 -12.61 -9.09 6.02
CA SER A 310 -11.40 -9.77 5.61
C SER A 310 -10.82 -9.30 4.27
N LEU A 311 -11.67 -9.09 3.25
CA LEU A 311 -11.23 -8.60 1.94
C LEU A 311 -10.68 -7.17 2.06
N VAL A 312 -11.34 -6.34 2.85
CA VAL A 312 -10.93 -4.97 3.19
C VAL A 312 -9.58 -4.96 3.89
N SER A 313 -9.41 -5.74 4.96
CA SER A 313 -8.13 -5.86 5.67
C SER A 313 -7.03 -6.46 4.81
N TRP A 314 -7.35 -7.35 3.85
CA TRP A 314 -6.37 -7.87 2.89
C TRP A 314 -5.92 -6.80 1.89
N VAL A 315 -6.83 -5.97 1.37
CA VAL A 315 -6.48 -4.82 0.51
C VAL A 315 -5.65 -3.81 1.30
N GLU A 316 -6.02 -3.48 2.54
CA GLU A 316 -5.25 -2.61 3.43
C GLU A 316 -3.85 -3.19 3.75
N GLN A 317 -3.73 -4.50 3.93
CA GLN A 317 -2.44 -5.15 4.15
C GLN A 317 -1.59 -5.26 2.89
N MET A 318 -2.19 -5.46 1.72
CA MET A 318 -1.49 -5.33 0.43
C MET A 318 -0.98 -3.90 0.26
N GLN A 319 -1.82 -2.89 0.52
CA GLN A 319 -1.44 -1.49 0.44
C GLN A 319 -0.35 -1.10 1.46
N SER A 320 -0.40 -1.58 2.71
CA SER A 320 0.60 -1.27 3.73
C SER A 320 1.91 -2.06 3.58
N ARG A 321 1.87 -3.33 3.13
CA ARG A 321 3.08 -4.10 2.78
C ARG A 321 3.82 -3.51 1.57
N LEU A 322 3.08 -2.95 0.62
CA LEU A 322 3.67 -2.19 -0.48
C LEU A 322 4.05 -0.75 -0.05
N GLY A 323 3.32 -0.17 0.91
CA GLY A 323 3.55 1.14 1.52
C GLY A 323 4.80 1.23 2.40
N GLY A 324 5.23 0.13 3.03
CA GLY A 324 6.47 0.07 3.83
C GLY A 324 7.72 0.46 3.03
N ARG A 325 7.73 0.23 1.71
CA ARG A 325 8.81 0.70 0.80
C ARG A 325 8.76 2.19 0.48
N VAL A 326 7.59 2.81 0.64
CA VAL A 326 7.37 4.21 0.25
C VAL A 326 7.92 5.17 1.30
N ASN A 327 7.76 4.85 2.59
CA ASN A 327 8.29 5.68 3.67
C ASN A 327 9.83 5.64 3.70
N VAL A 328 10.48 4.49 3.39
CA VAL A 328 11.95 4.38 3.31
C VAL A 328 12.58 5.43 2.37
N ASN A 329 11.94 5.74 1.23
CA ASN A 329 12.44 6.78 0.33
C ASN A 329 12.27 8.19 0.93
N GLN A 330 11.21 8.45 1.69
CA GLN A 330 11.03 9.74 2.39
C GLN A 330 12.08 9.93 3.48
N TYR A 331 12.31 8.90 4.31
CA TYR A 331 13.39 8.89 5.30
C TYR A 331 14.75 9.19 4.64
N LYS A 332 15.11 8.47 3.58
CA LYS A 332 16.40 8.68 2.88
C LYS A 332 16.55 10.10 2.33
N GLN A 333 15.49 10.70 1.80
CA GLN A 333 15.54 12.08 1.29
C GLN A 333 15.64 13.12 2.42
N ILE A 334 14.93 12.93 3.53
CA ILE A 334 15.02 13.80 4.72
C ILE A 334 16.43 13.72 5.33
N LEU A 335 16.95 12.50 5.54
CA LEU A 335 18.29 12.29 6.09
C LEU A 335 19.38 12.81 5.15
N LEU A 336 19.25 12.61 3.83
CA LEU A 336 20.17 13.21 2.85
C LEU A 336 20.15 14.74 2.90
N ALA A 337 18.98 15.36 3.11
CA ALA A 337 18.91 16.80 3.33
C ALA A 337 19.57 17.24 4.65
N MET A 338 19.47 16.45 5.72
CA MET A 338 20.22 16.68 6.97
C MET A 338 21.74 16.61 6.74
N HIS A 339 22.23 15.63 5.99
CA HIS A 339 23.64 15.52 5.60
C HIS A 339 24.09 16.73 4.76
N ASN A 340 23.37 17.07 3.69
CA ASN A 340 23.70 18.23 2.84
C ASN A 340 23.68 19.55 3.63
N TYR A 341 22.75 19.70 4.59
CA TYR A 341 22.73 20.83 5.51
C TYR A 341 23.98 20.84 6.39
N HIS A 342 24.33 19.71 7.01
CA HIS A 342 25.52 19.58 7.85
C HIS A 342 26.81 19.82 7.06
N ASP A 343 26.94 19.35 5.83
CA ASP A 343 28.11 19.60 5.00
C ASP A 343 28.28 21.09 4.69
N THR A 344 27.16 21.80 4.51
CA THR A 344 27.16 23.24 4.25
C THR A 344 27.43 24.08 5.51
N HIS A 345 26.84 23.71 6.65
CA HIS A 345 26.85 24.54 7.87
C HIS A 345 27.79 24.02 8.97
N GLN A 346 28.31 22.80 8.86
CA GLN A 346 29.12 22.09 9.86
C GLN A 346 28.39 21.80 11.20
N TRP A 347 27.05 21.77 11.16
CA TRP A 347 26.13 21.32 12.22
C TRP A 347 24.74 21.02 11.65
N LEU A 348 23.94 20.24 12.36
CA LEU A 348 22.51 20.03 12.11
C LEU A 348 21.69 21.25 12.60
N PRO A 349 20.54 21.55 11.97
CA PRO A 349 19.63 22.59 12.45
C PRO A 349 18.86 22.09 13.69
N PRO A 350 18.34 22.97 14.57
CA PRO A 350 18.41 24.42 14.47
C PRO A 350 19.69 25.00 15.09
N ASP A 351 20.28 25.97 14.39
CA ASP A 351 21.50 26.66 14.82
C ASP A 351 21.26 27.65 16.00
N ALA A 352 22.30 28.40 16.40
CA ALA A 352 22.22 29.36 17.49
C ALA A 352 21.42 30.64 17.14
N GLU A 353 21.46 31.10 15.88
CA GLU A 353 20.74 32.28 15.42
C GLU A 353 19.26 31.97 15.16
N GLN A 354 18.95 30.72 14.82
CA GLN A 354 17.60 30.17 14.62
C GLN A 354 16.80 30.01 15.94
N ARG A 355 17.45 30.26 17.10
CA ARG A 355 16.86 30.20 18.44
C ARG A 355 16.52 31.59 18.98
N ASP A 356 15.49 31.65 19.82
CA ASP A 356 15.09 32.85 20.55
C ASP A 356 16.04 33.17 21.72
N LYS A 357 15.75 34.24 22.47
CA LYS A 357 16.56 34.67 23.62
C LYS A 357 16.53 33.68 24.79
N GLN A 358 15.66 32.68 24.73
CA GLN A 358 15.45 31.63 25.70
C GLN A 358 16.03 30.28 25.22
N GLY A 359 16.74 30.27 24.09
CA GLY A 359 17.37 29.08 23.50
C GLY A 359 16.42 28.16 22.73
N LYS A 360 15.13 28.51 22.63
CA LYS A 360 14.12 27.70 21.92
C LYS A 360 14.18 28.00 20.42
N PRO A 361 14.14 26.98 19.54
CA PRO A 361 14.08 27.22 18.11
C PRO A 361 12.80 27.97 17.74
N ARG A 362 12.86 28.91 16.77
CA ARG A 362 11.66 29.63 16.30
C ARG A 362 10.82 28.81 15.32
N LEU A 363 11.50 27.98 14.54
CA LEU A 363 10.97 27.15 13.46
C LEU A 363 11.49 25.71 13.61
N SER A 364 10.78 24.76 13.01
CA SER A 364 11.24 23.37 12.93
C SER A 364 12.53 23.23 12.15
N TRP A 365 13.37 22.25 12.51
CA TRP A 365 14.47 21.76 11.66
C TRP A 365 13.98 21.45 10.23
N ARG A 366 12.74 20.98 10.08
CA ARG A 366 12.08 20.70 8.79
C ARG A 366 12.05 21.91 7.84
N VAL A 367 11.93 23.13 8.39
CA VAL A 367 11.95 24.37 7.61
C VAL A 367 13.36 24.69 7.14
N HIS A 368 14.37 24.48 7.99
CA HIS A 368 15.78 24.73 7.66
C HIS A 368 16.35 23.76 6.62
N LEU A 369 15.75 22.58 6.45
CA LEU A 369 16.11 21.64 5.37
C LEU A 369 15.50 21.98 4.00
N LEU A 370 14.55 22.92 3.89
CA LEU A 370 13.84 23.20 2.63
C LEU A 370 14.76 23.53 1.43
N PRO A 371 15.85 24.31 1.56
CA PRO A 371 16.78 24.54 0.44
C PRO A 371 17.41 23.25 -0.10
N PHE A 372 17.61 22.25 0.76
CA PHE A 372 18.20 20.95 0.44
C PHE A 372 17.18 19.90 -0.04
N LEU A 373 15.89 20.29 -0.11
CA LEU A 373 14.75 19.48 -0.53
C LEU A 373 14.08 20.02 -1.81
N GLU A 374 14.79 20.84 -2.59
CA GLU A 374 14.28 21.55 -3.78
C GLU A 374 13.13 22.54 -3.44
N GLN A 375 13.01 22.99 -2.18
CA GLN A 375 11.96 23.89 -1.68
C GLN A 375 12.49 25.30 -1.31
N ALA A 376 13.53 25.77 -1.99
CA ALA A 376 14.16 27.07 -1.72
C ALA A 376 13.19 28.27 -1.86
N GLU A 377 12.23 28.22 -2.80
CA GLU A 377 11.20 29.27 -2.94
C GLU A 377 10.29 29.35 -1.71
N LEU A 378 9.88 28.20 -1.16
CA LEU A 378 9.08 28.14 0.06
C LEU A 378 9.89 28.61 1.27
N TYR A 379 11.18 28.25 1.35
CA TYR A 379 12.08 28.73 2.40
C TYR A 379 12.15 30.26 2.44
N GLY A 380 12.30 30.91 1.27
CA GLY A 380 12.33 32.36 1.14
C GLY A 380 11.05 33.11 1.55
N LYS A 381 9.93 32.40 1.79
CA LYS A 381 8.68 32.99 2.29
C LYS A 381 8.65 33.12 3.82
N PHE A 382 9.46 32.34 4.55
CA PHE A 382 9.50 32.36 6.02
C PHE A 382 10.28 33.56 6.55
N ARG A 383 9.78 34.16 7.64
CA ARG A 383 10.54 35.06 8.49
C ARG A 383 11.27 34.25 9.56
N LEU A 384 12.55 33.97 9.32
CA LEU A 384 13.39 33.11 10.17
C LEU A 384 13.64 33.68 11.58
N ASN A 385 13.42 34.99 11.77
CA ASN A 385 13.50 35.70 13.04
C ASN A 385 12.16 35.75 13.81
N GLU A 386 11.08 35.22 13.26
CA GLU A 386 9.76 35.11 13.89
C GLU A 386 9.40 33.66 14.19
N ALA A 387 8.52 33.43 15.17
CA ALA A 387 8.02 32.10 15.50
C ALA A 387 7.17 31.49 14.37
N TRP A 388 7.06 30.15 14.35
CA TRP A 388 6.28 29.39 13.36
C TRP A 388 4.78 29.78 13.30
N ASP A 389 4.22 30.25 14.40
CA ASP A 389 2.82 30.66 14.57
C ASP A 389 2.61 32.17 14.47
N SER A 390 3.64 32.94 14.11
CA SER A 390 3.53 34.38 13.88
C SER A 390 2.49 34.69 12.78
N PRO A 391 1.87 35.89 12.77
CA PRO A 391 0.91 36.26 11.72
C PRO A 391 1.43 36.11 10.29
N HIS A 392 2.75 36.23 10.08
CA HIS A 392 3.39 36.03 8.77
C HIS A 392 3.71 34.56 8.47
N ASN A 393 4.24 33.79 9.43
CA ASN A 393 4.66 32.40 9.19
C ASN A 393 3.49 31.40 9.22
N ARG A 394 2.46 31.66 10.04
CA ARG A 394 1.32 30.75 10.25
C ARG A 394 0.60 30.32 8.96
N PRO A 395 0.33 31.18 7.96
CA PRO A 395 -0.28 30.74 6.69
C PRO A 395 0.59 29.78 5.86
N LEU A 396 1.92 29.74 6.08
CA LEU A 396 2.82 28.84 5.36
C LEU A 396 2.68 27.38 5.81
N LEU A 397 1.97 27.12 6.92
CA LEU A 397 1.64 25.78 7.41
C LEU A 397 0.95 24.92 6.34
N GLU A 398 0.05 25.53 5.54
CA GLU A 398 -0.71 24.84 4.50
C GLU A 398 0.16 24.41 3.31
N GLN A 399 1.28 25.10 3.08
CA GLN A 399 2.25 24.82 2.00
C GLN A 399 3.22 23.68 2.36
N MET A 400 2.80 22.71 3.20
CA MET A 400 3.63 21.57 3.59
C MET A 400 4.13 20.78 2.37
N PRO A 401 5.46 20.61 2.19
CA PRO A 401 6.02 19.76 1.14
C PRO A 401 5.58 18.29 1.27
N ASP A 402 5.37 17.62 0.14
CA ASP A 402 4.98 16.19 0.10
C ASP A 402 5.95 15.27 0.84
N ILE A 403 7.23 15.64 0.94
CA ILE A 403 8.24 14.85 1.64
C ILE A 403 7.92 14.66 3.14
N TYR A 404 7.23 15.63 3.77
CA TYR A 404 6.79 15.56 5.16
C TYR A 404 5.36 15.02 5.35
N ARG A 405 4.64 14.70 4.26
CA ARG A 405 3.32 14.05 4.34
C ARG A 405 3.49 12.55 4.58
N SER A 406 2.89 12.04 5.66
CA SER A 406 2.78 10.58 5.83
C SER A 406 1.87 10.01 4.75
N ARG A 407 2.32 8.92 4.11
CA ARG A 407 1.53 8.17 3.12
C ARG A 407 0.79 6.98 3.73
N THR A 408 1.13 6.60 4.96
CA THR A 408 0.47 5.55 5.75
C THR A 408 -0.65 6.13 6.63
N ALA A 409 -0.53 7.38 7.09
CA ALA A 409 -1.57 8.09 7.84
C ALA A 409 -2.39 9.10 6.99
N GLN A 410 -2.34 8.99 5.67
CA GLN A 410 -2.97 9.96 4.77
C GLN A 410 -4.50 9.95 4.93
N GLY A 411 -5.08 11.08 5.35
CA GLY A 411 -6.50 11.22 5.68
C GLY A 411 -6.80 11.25 7.19
N ALA A 412 -5.93 10.68 8.04
CA ALA A 412 -6.04 10.80 9.50
C ALA A 412 -5.42 12.10 10.05
N LEU A 413 -4.62 12.80 9.22
CA LEU A 413 -3.88 14.01 9.59
C LEU A 413 -4.59 15.29 9.13
N LYS A 414 -4.55 16.33 9.99
CA LYS A 414 -4.95 17.69 9.63
C LYS A 414 -4.00 18.26 8.55
N PRO A 415 -4.46 19.13 7.64
CA PRO A 415 -3.58 19.84 6.72
C PRO A 415 -2.44 20.56 7.46
N GLY A 416 -1.20 20.40 6.96
CA GLY A 416 0.00 20.95 7.60
C GLY A 416 0.58 20.14 8.77
N TYR A 417 0.01 18.98 9.12
CA TYR A 417 0.55 18.14 10.20
C TYR A 417 1.40 16.98 9.66
N THR A 418 2.49 16.67 10.37
CA THR A 418 3.45 15.61 10.03
C THR A 418 3.66 14.64 11.19
N THR A 419 3.96 13.39 10.86
CA THR A 419 4.36 12.32 11.79
C THR A 419 5.87 12.03 11.72
N PHE A 420 6.62 12.65 10.81
CA PHE A 420 8.08 12.46 10.69
C PHE A 420 8.80 13.32 11.73
N LEU A 421 9.07 12.74 12.90
CA LEU A 421 9.60 13.42 14.08
C LEU A 421 11.02 12.96 14.41
N ALA A 422 11.86 13.88 14.88
CA ALA A 422 13.11 13.50 15.53
C ALA A 422 12.81 13.04 16.97
N PRO A 423 13.54 12.07 17.55
CA PRO A 423 13.57 11.88 19.00
C PRO A 423 14.06 13.16 19.69
N SER A 424 13.37 13.58 20.75
CA SER A 424 13.65 14.83 21.47
C SER A 424 13.82 14.60 22.96
N GLY A 425 14.88 15.20 23.51
CA GLY A 425 15.31 15.04 24.89
C GLY A 425 16.80 15.37 25.06
N LYS A 426 17.26 15.54 26.30
CA LYS A 426 18.69 15.78 26.57
C LYS A 426 19.51 14.55 26.12
N GLY A 427 20.52 14.78 25.27
CA GLY A 427 21.34 13.70 24.69
C GLY A 427 20.86 13.17 23.34
N THR A 428 19.71 13.64 22.83
CA THR A 428 19.26 13.38 21.45
C THR A 428 19.88 14.39 20.47
N LEU A 429 19.87 14.06 19.18
CA LEU A 429 20.42 14.92 18.11
C LEU A 429 19.80 16.32 18.04
N PHE A 430 18.51 16.46 18.30
CA PHE A 430 17.76 17.72 18.15
C PHE A 430 17.29 18.32 19.49
N GLY A 431 17.40 17.60 20.61
CA GLY A 431 16.92 18.04 21.93
C GLY A 431 17.92 18.81 22.79
N GLY A 432 19.03 19.28 22.21
CA GLY A 432 20.03 20.09 22.91
C GLY A 432 19.86 21.61 22.73
N ASP A 433 20.46 22.39 23.64
CA ASP A 433 20.52 23.86 23.58
C ASP A 433 21.55 24.40 22.58
N LYS A 434 22.39 23.51 22.03
CA LYS A 434 23.47 23.83 21.09
C LYS A 434 23.26 23.09 19.76
N PRO A 435 23.80 23.61 18.63
CA PRO A 435 23.75 22.91 17.36
C PRO A 435 24.58 21.62 17.42
N THR A 436 24.03 20.53 16.90
CA THR A 436 24.66 19.20 16.96
C THR A 436 25.55 18.98 15.75
N ARG A 437 26.81 18.61 15.95
CA ARG A 437 27.72 18.15 14.89
C ARG A 437 27.74 16.63 14.86
N PHE A 438 28.02 15.99 13.72
CA PHE A 438 28.23 14.54 13.71
C PHE A 438 29.40 14.09 14.61
N GLN A 439 30.39 14.96 14.84
CA GLN A 439 31.46 14.75 15.83
C GLN A 439 30.97 14.63 17.29
N ASN A 440 29.75 15.08 17.60
CA ASN A 440 29.15 14.96 18.92
C ASN A 440 28.46 13.60 19.12
N VAL A 441 28.28 12.81 18.05
CA VAL A 441 27.60 11.52 18.04
C VAL A 441 28.62 10.40 18.33
N VAL A 442 29.09 10.38 19.57
CA VAL A 442 30.22 9.53 20.00
C VAL A 442 29.87 8.03 20.06
N ASP A 443 28.59 7.69 20.19
CA ASP A 443 28.11 6.29 20.14
C ASP A 443 28.01 5.74 18.70
N GLY A 444 28.23 6.61 17.70
CA GLY A 444 28.27 6.29 16.27
C GLY A 444 27.00 6.70 15.52
N THR A 445 27.15 7.35 14.36
CA THR A 445 26.01 7.81 13.55
C THR A 445 25.14 6.68 13.00
N SER A 446 25.68 5.46 12.87
CA SER A 446 24.95 4.23 12.52
C SER A 446 24.17 3.63 13.69
N ASN A 447 24.38 4.14 14.92
CA ASN A 447 23.75 3.65 16.15
C ASN A 447 22.76 4.67 16.75
N THR A 448 22.73 5.91 16.25
CA THR A 448 21.80 6.95 16.71
C THR A 448 20.70 7.22 15.68
N ILE A 449 19.45 7.15 16.10
CA ILE A 449 18.26 7.43 15.29
C ILE A 449 18.02 8.95 15.26
N ALA A 450 17.99 9.50 14.05
CA ALA A 450 17.68 10.89 13.75
C ALA A 450 16.20 11.13 13.42
N LEU A 451 15.49 10.11 12.95
CA LEU A 451 14.11 10.23 12.46
C LEU A 451 13.28 8.98 12.81
N VAL A 452 12.07 9.22 13.30
CA VAL A 452 11.01 8.21 13.48
C VAL A 452 9.70 8.71 12.85
N GLU A 453 8.78 7.78 12.63
CA GLU A 453 7.40 8.10 12.30
C GLU A 453 6.53 7.77 13.51
N VAL A 454 5.71 8.73 13.95
CA VAL A 454 4.79 8.55 15.08
C VAL A 454 3.37 8.26 14.63
N ALA A 455 2.57 7.71 15.52
CA ALA A 455 1.15 7.50 15.29
C ALA A 455 0.39 8.84 15.11
N PRO A 456 -0.73 8.88 14.36
CA PRO A 456 -1.38 10.13 13.94
C PRO A 456 -1.76 11.09 15.07
N GLN A 457 -2.07 10.56 16.27
CA GLN A 457 -2.40 11.34 17.47
C GLN A 457 -1.22 12.15 18.04
N LEU A 458 0.02 11.83 17.66
CA LEU A 458 1.22 12.59 18.04
C LEU A 458 1.72 13.51 16.92
N ALA A 459 0.98 13.65 15.82
CA ALA A 459 1.38 14.52 14.72
C ALA A 459 1.40 16.00 15.12
N VAL A 460 2.37 16.75 14.59
CA VAL A 460 2.60 18.17 14.91
C VAL A 460 2.57 19.03 13.65
N PRO A 461 2.32 20.35 13.75
CA PRO A 461 2.49 21.27 12.63
C PRO A 461 3.92 21.19 12.09
N TRP A 462 4.12 20.96 10.80
CA TRP A 462 5.48 20.71 10.25
C TRP A 462 6.44 21.91 10.39
N THR A 463 5.90 23.12 10.51
CA THR A 463 6.67 24.35 10.75
C THR A 463 7.06 24.53 12.21
N ALA A 464 6.39 23.85 13.15
CA ALA A 464 6.61 24.02 14.58
C ALA A 464 7.87 23.27 15.06
N PRO A 465 8.64 23.85 16.01
CA PRO A 465 9.78 23.22 16.67
C PRO A 465 9.32 22.19 17.71
N LEU A 466 8.45 21.28 17.27
CA LEU A 466 7.90 20.17 18.04
C LEU A 466 8.33 18.86 17.38
N ASP A 467 8.64 17.88 18.22
CA ASP A 467 9.28 16.61 17.88
C ASP A 467 8.89 15.54 18.92
N TYR A 468 9.35 14.31 18.74
CA TYR A 468 8.89 13.17 19.52
C TYR A 468 9.49 13.19 20.93
N GLN A 469 8.69 13.61 21.91
CA GLN A 469 9.03 13.47 23.32
C GLN A 469 8.66 12.05 23.77
N PHE A 470 9.68 11.25 24.08
CA PHE A 470 9.51 9.87 24.51
C PHE A 470 9.71 9.72 26.03
N ASP A 471 8.99 8.79 26.65
CA ASP A 471 9.29 8.35 28.02
C ASP A 471 10.50 7.41 27.96
N PRO A 472 11.63 7.68 28.65
CA PRO A 472 12.77 6.76 28.69
C PRO A 472 12.43 5.34 29.18
N LYS A 473 11.34 5.16 29.94
CA LYS A 473 10.85 3.84 30.37
C LYS A 473 10.01 3.13 29.30
N GLN A 474 9.46 3.87 28.33
CA GLN A 474 8.61 3.37 27.26
C GLN A 474 8.92 4.10 25.94
N PRO A 475 10.18 4.07 25.44
CA PRO A 475 10.62 4.98 24.38
C PRO A 475 9.96 4.72 23.02
N LEU A 476 9.34 3.56 22.81
CA LEU A 476 8.58 3.25 21.59
C LEU A 476 7.08 3.58 21.71
N GLN A 477 6.62 4.18 22.83
CA GLN A 477 5.20 4.50 23.04
C GLN A 477 4.75 5.61 22.10
N GLY A 478 3.96 5.25 21.10
CA GLY A 478 3.45 6.18 20.09
C GLY A 478 4.27 6.25 18.81
N VAL A 479 5.37 5.50 18.68
CA VAL A 479 5.99 5.22 17.38
C VAL A 479 5.00 4.43 16.51
N ALA A 480 4.96 4.75 15.21
CA ALA A 480 4.16 4.02 14.24
C ALA A 480 4.79 2.64 13.97
N VAL A 481 3.99 1.59 14.13
CA VAL A 481 4.42 0.19 13.95
C VAL A 481 3.53 -0.46 12.91
N GLY A 482 4.12 -1.17 11.96
CA GLY A 482 3.43 -1.90 10.92
C GLY A 482 2.72 -3.16 11.43
N PRO A 483 1.84 -3.78 10.60
CA PRO A 483 1.13 -5.01 10.96
C PRO A 483 2.04 -6.22 11.22
N ASP A 484 3.30 -6.16 10.81
CA ASP A 484 4.36 -7.15 11.06
C ASP A 484 5.03 -6.99 12.44
N GLY A 485 4.58 -6.01 13.25
CA GLY A 485 5.19 -5.69 14.53
C GLY A 485 6.54 -4.97 14.41
N ARG A 486 6.89 -4.43 13.24
CA ARG A 486 8.14 -3.70 12.99
C ARG A 486 7.90 -2.21 12.78
N TRP A 487 8.90 -1.39 13.06
CA TRP A 487 8.86 0.06 12.89
C TRP A 487 10.06 0.55 12.08
N MET A 488 9.91 1.69 11.40
CA MET A 488 10.98 2.29 10.61
C MET A 488 11.80 3.25 11.47
N ALA A 489 13.13 3.13 11.38
CA ALA A 489 14.09 4.01 12.03
C ALA A 489 15.03 4.62 10.99
N GLY A 490 15.21 5.93 11.02
CA GLY A 490 16.18 6.66 10.23
C GLY A 490 17.40 7.03 11.07
N PHE A 491 18.57 6.53 10.70
CA PHE A 491 19.80 6.71 11.45
C PHE A 491 20.56 7.96 11.00
N ALA A 492 21.42 8.48 11.87
CA ALA A 492 22.19 9.71 11.63
C ALA A 492 23.24 9.54 10.51
N ASP A 493 23.57 8.31 10.11
CA ASP A 493 24.39 7.99 8.93
C ASP A 493 23.61 8.01 7.60
N GLY A 494 22.30 8.26 7.62
CA GLY A 494 21.42 8.23 6.46
C GLY A 494 20.87 6.84 6.09
N SER A 495 21.23 5.80 6.84
CA SER A 495 20.64 4.48 6.70
C SER A 495 19.21 4.47 7.26
N VAL A 496 18.41 3.52 6.77
CA VAL A 496 17.02 3.34 7.21
C VAL A 496 16.82 1.86 7.45
N GLN A 497 16.39 1.50 8.65
CA GLN A 497 16.21 0.10 9.06
C GLN A 497 14.78 -0.15 9.52
N SER A 498 14.35 -1.40 9.35
CA SER A 498 13.13 -1.91 9.95
C SER A 498 13.52 -2.64 11.24
N LEU A 499 13.08 -2.15 12.40
CA LEU A 499 13.40 -2.70 13.71
C LEU A 499 12.18 -3.41 14.32
N ASN A 500 12.40 -4.42 15.15
CA ASN A 500 11.30 -5.09 15.85
C ASN A 500 10.74 -4.19 16.96
N ARG A 501 9.42 -4.18 17.20
CA ARG A 501 8.82 -3.48 18.35
C ARG A 501 9.22 -4.12 19.69
N LYS A 502 9.63 -5.38 19.71
CA LYS A 502 9.99 -6.17 20.91
C LYS A 502 11.47 -6.05 21.34
N ILE A 503 12.23 -5.09 20.81
CA ILE A 503 13.52 -4.73 21.42
C ILE A 503 13.29 -4.17 22.84
N SER A 504 14.30 -4.24 23.71
CA SER A 504 14.15 -3.74 25.08
C SER A 504 13.97 -2.21 25.11
N ALA A 505 13.36 -1.70 26.19
CA ALA A 505 13.21 -0.26 26.38
C ALA A 505 14.58 0.43 26.50
N GLU A 506 15.56 -0.23 27.11
CA GLU A 506 16.93 0.25 27.24
C GLU A 506 17.59 0.40 25.86
N VAL A 507 17.55 -0.63 25.01
CA VAL A 507 18.12 -0.56 23.65
C VAL A 507 17.46 0.54 22.81
N ALA A 508 16.13 0.65 22.87
CA ALA A 508 15.39 1.71 22.20
C ALA A 508 15.75 3.12 22.73
N GLN A 509 16.06 3.26 24.04
CA GLN A 509 16.53 4.50 24.61
C GLN A 509 17.95 4.84 24.13
N TRP A 510 18.88 3.87 24.11
CA TRP A 510 20.26 4.09 23.67
C TRP A 510 20.32 4.47 22.19
N LEU A 511 19.48 3.83 21.35
CA LEU A 511 19.29 4.21 19.95
C LEU A 511 18.80 5.66 19.75
N PHE A 512 18.18 6.30 20.74
CA PHE A 512 17.78 7.72 20.66
C PHE A 512 18.84 8.67 21.23
N SER A 513 19.82 8.16 21.97
CA SER A 513 20.96 8.90 22.50
C SER A 513 22.09 9.02 21.47
N MET A 514 22.84 10.12 21.51
CA MET A 514 24.03 10.33 20.68
C MET A 514 25.36 10.19 21.44
N ASN A 515 25.29 10.21 22.79
CA ASN A 515 26.46 10.27 23.66
C ASN A 515 26.21 9.73 25.09
N ASP A 516 25.47 8.63 25.22
CA ASP A 516 25.29 7.94 26.51
C ASP A 516 26.35 6.86 26.80
N GLY A 517 27.24 6.58 25.84
CA GLY A 517 28.34 5.63 25.97
C GLY A 517 27.96 4.18 25.69
N LYS A 518 26.81 3.93 25.04
CA LYS A 518 26.27 2.59 24.80
C LYS A 518 26.03 2.32 23.31
N PRO A 519 27.09 2.11 22.52
CA PRO A 519 26.94 1.64 21.15
C PRO A 519 26.22 0.29 21.11
N ILE A 520 25.43 0.09 20.05
CA ILE A 520 24.55 -1.07 19.87
C ILE A 520 25.26 -2.14 19.02
N ASP A 521 25.22 -3.41 19.45
CA ASP A 521 25.55 -4.55 18.60
C ASP A 521 24.28 -5.08 17.91
N ARG A 522 24.46 -5.76 16.77
CA ARG A 522 23.35 -6.35 16.00
C ARG A 522 22.51 -7.33 16.81
N ASN A 523 23.12 -8.00 17.80
CA ASN A 523 22.43 -8.94 18.69
C ASN A 523 21.45 -8.24 19.65
N ASP A 524 21.68 -6.97 20.00
CA ASP A 524 20.81 -6.20 20.90
C ASP A 524 19.49 -5.80 20.23
N LEU A 525 19.42 -5.88 18.89
CA LEU A 525 18.25 -5.59 18.08
C LEU A 525 17.31 -6.81 17.90
N GLU A 526 17.67 -7.97 18.45
CA GLU A 526 16.81 -9.15 18.44
C GLU A 526 15.62 -8.99 19.41
N PRO A 527 14.49 -9.69 19.17
CA PRO A 527 13.32 -9.61 20.06
C PRO A 527 13.66 -10.16 21.44
N VAL A 528 13.21 -9.48 22.50
CA VAL A 528 13.14 -10.10 23.82
C VAL A 528 12.11 -11.23 23.75
N GLU A 529 12.57 -12.48 23.75
CA GLU A 529 11.67 -13.64 23.86
C GLU A 529 10.89 -13.53 25.16
N SER A 530 9.56 -13.56 25.08
CA SER A 530 8.73 -13.53 26.27
C SER A 530 8.93 -14.82 27.06
N SER A 531 9.57 -14.73 28.23
CA SER A 531 9.73 -15.81 29.21
C SER A 531 8.38 -16.19 29.81
N ALA A 532 7.55 -16.86 29.01
CA ALA A 532 6.26 -17.43 29.38
C ALA A 532 6.35 -18.97 29.46
N LYS A 533 7.30 -19.47 30.27
CA LYS A 533 7.37 -20.85 30.75
C LYS A 533 7.98 -20.90 32.15
N ALA A 534 7.32 -21.68 33.03
CA ALA A 534 7.58 -21.84 34.47
C ALA A 534 7.39 -20.53 35.29
N GLU A 535 6.43 -20.42 36.19
CA GLU A 535 5.94 -21.43 37.16
C GLU A 535 4.48 -21.92 36.96
#